data_AF-A0A9P7L0Z8-F1
#
_entry.id   AF-A0A9P7L0Z8-F1
#
_cell.length_a   1.000
_cell.length_b   1.000
_cell.length_c   1.000
_cell.angle_alpha   90.00
_cell.angle_beta   90.00
_cell.angle_gamma   90.00
#
_symmetry.space_group_name_H-M   'P 1'
#
loop_
_entity.id
_entity.type
_entity.pdbx_description
1 polymer ?
#
loop_
_entity_poly.entity_id
_entity_poly.type
_entity_poly.pdbx_seq_one_letter_code
_entity_poly.pdbx_strand_id
1 'polypeptide(L)'
;MQTVYRYSAKNPDQNGFVGLPNAPGVSLWSFGLECVADPTNSFLALAGGSPSPADIAPNGTIVSGGDSGATSQSLVISPFDALVQRAYEDNTQLFWDFSKFPMAPNPETDACLVIGNAWSSEGSDQPNLRDDYTDGLIKIIAVNFSNTIVVFHNAGTRLVDQWIDHPNVTALIFGHLPGQDSGKALVDILYGKVNPSGKLPYTVAKNESDYGHLLAPDVPKGSYLNFPQSNFTEGVYVDYRHFDKLNIEPRYEFGFGLSYTTYKYKNLKIDKLYGPRISAYPTGPVMEGGQADLWDTLVKVTAKVTNAGRMDRAEAAQLYIGIPGAPLKQLRGITKPFIKAGKTTRVHFELTRRDLSVWDTVKQKWLLQKGDYAIFVGASSRILPLKGKLTI
;
A
#
# COMPACT_ATOMS: atom_id res chain seq x y z
N MET A 1 25.57 8.75 -14.56
CA MET A 1 25.95 7.35 -14.32
C MET A 1 25.16 6.80 -13.16
N GLN A 2 24.62 5.59 -13.31
CA GLN A 2 23.79 4.96 -12.28
C GLN A 2 24.40 3.63 -11.85
N THR A 3 24.18 3.26 -10.60
CA THR A 3 24.55 1.94 -10.09
C THR A 3 23.32 1.24 -9.53
N VAL A 4 23.08 -0.01 -9.94
CA VAL A 4 21.92 -0.80 -9.52
C VAL A 4 22.40 -1.99 -8.70
N TYR A 5 21.86 -2.11 -7.50
CA TYR A 5 22.14 -3.22 -6.61
C TYR A 5 20.88 -4.03 -6.31
N ARG A 6 21.14 -5.29 -5.92
CA ARG A 6 20.25 -6.26 -5.26
C ARG A 6 19.49 -7.23 -6.16
N TYR A 7 19.01 -8.26 -5.47
CA TYR A 7 18.35 -9.42 -6.02
C TYR A 7 17.02 -9.11 -6.72
N SER A 8 16.24 -8.15 -6.21
CA SER A 8 14.94 -7.83 -6.80
C SER A 8 15.03 -6.91 -8.02
N ALA A 9 16.24 -6.58 -8.49
CA ALA A 9 16.42 -5.75 -9.67
C ALA A 9 16.30 -6.54 -10.99
N LYS A 10 16.72 -7.82 -11.01
CA LYS A 10 16.71 -8.67 -12.21
C LYS A 10 15.51 -9.61 -12.26
N ASN A 11 15.22 -10.15 -13.43
CA ASN A 11 14.31 -11.30 -13.54
C ASN A 11 14.89 -12.53 -12.82
N PRO A 12 14.04 -13.47 -12.38
CA PRO A 12 14.49 -14.81 -12.02
C PRO A 12 15.32 -15.44 -13.15
N ASP A 13 16.29 -16.27 -12.79
CA ASP A 13 17.19 -16.92 -13.76
C ASP A 13 16.47 -17.92 -14.67
N GLN A 14 15.24 -18.32 -14.31
CA GLN A 14 14.39 -19.21 -15.08
C GLN A 14 12.98 -18.61 -15.15
N ASN A 15 12.41 -18.64 -16.36
CA ASN A 15 11.00 -18.32 -16.60
C ASN A 15 10.42 -19.46 -17.45
N GLY A 16 9.80 -20.45 -16.80
CA GLY A 16 9.32 -21.64 -17.49
C GLY A 16 8.63 -22.65 -16.58
N PHE A 17 8.07 -23.68 -17.21
CA PHE A 17 7.28 -24.74 -16.55
C PHE A 17 8.18 -25.76 -15.83
N VAL A 18 9.05 -25.28 -14.95
CA VAL A 18 9.90 -26.14 -14.12
C VAL A 18 9.05 -26.70 -13.00
N GLY A 19 8.85 -28.02 -13.01
CA GLY A 19 8.13 -28.72 -11.96
C GLY A 19 8.89 -28.69 -10.63
N LEU A 20 8.16 -28.65 -9.53
CA LEU A 20 8.76 -28.89 -8.22
C LEU A 20 9.29 -30.33 -8.12
N PRO A 21 10.48 -30.57 -7.53
CA PRO A 21 11.07 -31.90 -7.44
C PRO A 21 10.15 -32.98 -6.85
N ASN A 22 9.28 -32.59 -5.91
CA ASN A 22 8.35 -33.50 -5.22
C ASN A 22 6.87 -33.29 -5.61
N ALA A 23 6.59 -32.44 -6.60
CA ALA A 23 5.24 -32.16 -7.10
C ALA A 23 5.26 -31.87 -8.60
N PRO A 24 5.44 -32.89 -9.46
CA PRO A 24 5.67 -32.70 -10.91
C PRO A 24 4.48 -32.09 -11.68
N GLY A 25 3.30 -31.97 -11.08
CA GLY A 25 2.14 -31.25 -11.63
C GLY A 25 2.08 -29.76 -11.23
N VAL A 26 3.01 -29.31 -10.39
CA VAL A 26 3.11 -27.94 -9.87
C VAL A 26 4.34 -27.31 -10.50
N SER A 27 4.15 -26.30 -11.35
CA SER A 27 5.26 -25.54 -11.91
C SER A 27 5.51 -24.28 -11.10
N LEU A 28 6.78 -23.90 -10.92
CA LEU A 28 7.15 -22.67 -10.24
C LEU A 28 6.46 -21.45 -10.86
N TRP A 29 6.41 -21.42 -12.19
CA TRP A 29 5.78 -20.38 -12.99
C TRP A 29 4.27 -20.24 -12.80
N SER A 30 3.56 -21.36 -12.63
CA SER A 30 2.12 -21.30 -12.37
C SER A 30 1.80 -20.75 -10.98
N PHE A 31 2.72 -20.85 -10.03
CA PHE A 31 2.53 -20.47 -8.63
C PHE A 31 3.37 -19.24 -8.22
N GLY A 32 4.07 -18.59 -9.15
CA GLY A 32 4.89 -17.39 -8.90
C GLY A 32 6.09 -17.62 -7.97
N LEU A 33 6.62 -18.85 -7.91
CA LEU A 33 7.64 -19.26 -6.95
C LEU A 33 9.09 -19.17 -7.50
N GLU A 34 9.31 -18.61 -8.68
CA GLU A 34 10.64 -18.53 -9.30
C GLU A 34 11.60 -17.61 -8.56
N CYS A 35 11.06 -16.64 -7.82
CA CYS A 35 11.82 -15.63 -7.11
C CYS A 35 12.22 -16.03 -5.68
N VAL A 36 11.64 -17.11 -5.13
CA VAL A 36 11.95 -17.56 -3.75
C VAL A 36 13.13 -18.53 -3.72
N ALA A 37 13.85 -18.56 -2.59
CA ALA A 37 15.01 -19.44 -2.42
C ALA A 37 14.63 -20.92 -2.29
N ASP A 38 13.56 -21.20 -1.53
CA ASP A 38 13.05 -22.55 -1.30
C ASP A 38 11.59 -22.64 -1.75
N PRO A 39 11.34 -22.88 -3.05
CA PRO A 39 9.99 -22.97 -3.56
C PRO A 39 9.25 -24.21 -3.07
N THR A 40 9.95 -25.26 -2.60
CA THR A 40 9.29 -26.44 -2.02
C THR A 40 8.67 -26.07 -0.68
N ASN A 41 9.41 -25.38 0.20
CA ASN A 41 8.89 -24.89 1.46
C ASN A 41 7.77 -23.85 1.29
N SER A 42 7.88 -22.95 0.30
CA SER A 42 6.81 -22.00 0.00
C SER A 42 5.53 -22.70 -0.49
N PHE A 43 5.65 -23.75 -1.30
CA PHE A 43 4.49 -24.53 -1.74
C PHE A 43 3.88 -25.38 -0.62
N LEU A 44 4.69 -25.90 0.31
CA LEU A 44 4.17 -26.63 1.47
C LEU A 44 3.30 -25.75 2.38
N ALA A 45 3.51 -24.43 2.38
CA ALA A 45 2.68 -23.49 3.14
C ALA A 45 1.18 -23.65 2.80
N LEU A 46 0.85 -23.81 1.52
CA LEU A 46 -0.51 -24.08 1.05
C LEU A 46 -1.08 -25.39 1.62
N ALA A 47 -0.22 -26.40 1.75
CA ALA A 47 -0.59 -27.70 2.32
C ALA A 47 -0.64 -27.67 3.87
N GLY A 48 -0.58 -26.50 4.50
CA GLY A 48 -0.67 -26.32 5.95
C GLY A 48 0.65 -26.54 6.69
N GLY A 49 1.80 -26.51 5.99
CA GLY A 49 3.11 -26.67 6.60
C GLY A 49 4.15 -25.70 6.03
N SER A 50 4.64 -24.75 6.83
CA SER A 50 5.83 -23.98 6.48
C SER A 50 6.74 -23.86 7.71
N PRO A 51 7.75 -24.72 7.87
CA PRO A 51 8.68 -24.64 9.00
C PRO A 51 9.48 -23.32 9.02
N SER A 52 9.64 -22.66 7.87
CA SER A 52 10.37 -21.39 7.77
C SER A 52 9.79 -20.52 6.63
N PRO A 53 8.71 -19.77 6.88
CA PRO A 53 8.14 -18.86 5.88
C PRO A 53 9.18 -17.88 5.33
N ALA A 54 9.15 -17.63 4.02
CA ALA A 54 10.03 -16.65 3.40
C ALA A 54 9.52 -15.23 3.65
N ASP A 55 10.38 -14.35 4.18
CA ASP A 55 10.14 -12.90 4.31
C ASP A 55 10.59 -12.12 3.06
N ILE A 56 11.55 -12.68 2.32
CA ILE A 56 12.07 -12.14 1.07
C ILE A 56 12.14 -13.21 -0.04
N ALA A 57 12.18 -12.75 -1.28
CA ALA A 57 12.35 -13.56 -2.48
C ALA A 57 13.70 -13.22 -3.16
N PRO A 58 14.82 -13.89 -2.81
CA PRO A 58 16.18 -13.48 -3.17
C PRO A 58 16.61 -13.84 -4.59
N ASN A 59 15.79 -14.51 -5.39
CA ASN A 59 16.19 -14.98 -6.72
C ASN A 59 15.73 -14.08 -7.87
N GLY A 60 15.02 -12.99 -7.60
CA GLY A 60 14.62 -12.04 -8.63
C GLY A 60 13.58 -11.04 -8.17
N THR A 61 13.11 -10.23 -9.12
CA THR A 61 11.99 -9.32 -8.91
C THR A 61 10.71 -10.10 -8.66
N ILE A 62 9.91 -9.65 -7.68
CA ILE A 62 8.56 -10.15 -7.49
C ILE A 62 7.58 -9.28 -8.29
N VAL A 63 6.61 -9.93 -8.93
CA VAL A 63 5.57 -9.26 -9.73
C VAL A 63 4.16 -9.60 -9.27
N SER A 64 4.02 -10.70 -8.53
CA SER A 64 2.85 -11.11 -7.75
C SER A 64 3.32 -11.72 -6.42
N GLY A 65 2.38 -12.02 -5.52
CA GLY A 65 2.62 -12.97 -4.44
C GLY A 65 2.66 -14.41 -4.97
N GLY A 66 2.83 -15.36 -4.07
CA GLY A 66 2.85 -16.79 -4.41
C GLY A 66 1.49 -17.47 -4.31
N ASP A 67 1.43 -18.62 -4.97
CA ASP A 67 0.36 -19.63 -4.89
C ASP A 67 -0.91 -19.35 -5.70
N SER A 68 -2.12 -19.70 -5.23
CA SER A 68 -3.34 -19.68 -6.03
C SER A 68 -3.73 -18.29 -6.56
N GLY A 69 -3.25 -17.23 -5.90
CA GLY A 69 -3.36 -15.84 -6.34
C GLY A 69 -2.23 -15.35 -7.24
N ALA A 70 -1.24 -16.19 -7.53
CA ALA A 70 -0.16 -15.87 -8.44
C ALA A 70 -0.68 -15.72 -9.88
N THR A 71 0.09 -15.00 -10.69
CA THR A 71 -0.19 -14.87 -12.12
C THR A 71 0.93 -15.55 -12.89
N SER A 72 0.60 -16.24 -13.97
CA SER A 72 1.61 -16.87 -14.82
C SER A 72 1.94 -15.92 -15.98
N GLN A 73 3.03 -15.17 -15.85
CA GLN A 73 3.33 -14.07 -16.77
C GLN A 73 3.92 -14.60 -18.08
N SER A 74 3.45 -14.06 -19.21
CA SER A 74 4.01 -14.37 -20.53
C SER A 74 5.41 -13.80 -20.71
N LEU A 75 5.64 -12.61 -20.18
CA LEU A 75 6.91 -11.89 -20.17
C LEU A 75 6.97 -11.04 -18.90
N VAL A 76 8.16 -10.88 -18.32
CA VAL A 76 8.40 -9.92 -17.24
C VAL A 76 9.56 -9.02 -17.64
N ILE A 77 9.36 -7.72 -17.49
CA ILE A 77 10.40 -6.71 -17.70
C ILE A 77 10.85 -6.27 -16.32
N SER A 78 12.04 -6.72 -15.93
CA SER A 78 12.60 -6.37 -14.63
C SER A 78 13.01 -4.89 -14.58
N PRO A 79 13.14 -4.31 -13.38
CA PRO A 79 13.76 -3.00 -13.20
C PRO A 79 15.09 -2.86 -13.94
N PHE A 80 15.95 -3.87 -13.86
CA PHE A 80 17.26 -3.86 -14.49
C PHE A 80 17.17 -3.81 -16.01
N ASP A 81 16.32 -4.62 -16.64
CA ASP A 81 16.15 -4.61 -18.11
C ASP A 81 15.70 -3.23 -18.62
N ALA A 82 14.76 -2.61 -17.91
CA ALA A 82 14.28 -1.27 -18.26
C ALA A 82 15.34 -0.18 -18.02
N LEU A 83 16.16 -0.31 -16.98
CA LEU A 83 17.27 0.61 -16.70
C LEU A 83 18.40 0.48 -17.73
N VAL A 84 18.72 -0.74 -18.19
CA VAL A 84 19.68 -0.96 -19.29
C VAL A 84 19.20 -0.26 -20.56
N GLN A 85 17.93 -0.46 -20.91
CA GLN A 85 17.33 0.19 -22.09
C GLN A 85 17.39 1.72 -21.97
N ARG A 86 17.06 2.26 -20.80
CA ARG A 86 17.13 3.71 -20.56
C ARG A 86 18.56 4.24 -20.58
N ALA A 87 19.51 3.52 -20.00
CA ALA A 87 20.92 3.91 -20.03
C ALA A 87 21.47 3.96 -21.48
N TYR A 88 21.05 3.01 -22.32
CA TYR A 88 21.34 3.02 -23.75
C TYR A 88 20.75 4.25 -24.45
N GLU A 89 19.47 4.56 -24.20
CA GLU A 89 18.79 5.74 -24.78
C GLU A 89 19.48 7.06 -24.40
N ASP A 90 19.90 7.18 -23.15
CA ASP A 90 20.51 8.40 -22.62
C ASP A 90 22.03 8.48 -22.90
N ASN A 91 22.62 7.44 -23.49
CA ASN A 91 24.07 7.28 -23.66
C ASN A 91 24.84 7.45 -22.32
N THR A 92 24.37 6.76 -21.28
CA THR A 92 24.95 6.79 -19.93
C THR A 92 25.47 5.42 -19.50
N GLN A 93 26.40 5.41 -18.55
CA GLN A 93 26.91 4.17 -17.98
C GLN A 93 26.03 3.68 -16.82
N LEU A 94 25.79 2.38 -16.81
CA LEU A 94 25.10 1.64 -15.75
C LEU A 94 26.06 0.60 -15.16
N PHE A 95 26.31 0.67 -13.85
CA PHE A 95 27.05 -0.36 -13.10
C PHE A 95 26.06 -1.25 -12.34
N TRP A 96 26.38 -2.53 -12.14
CA TRP A 96 25.52 -3.42 -11.35
C TRP A 96 26.32 -4.54 -10.67
N ASP A 97 25.84 -4.99 -9.51
CA ASP A 97 26.23 -6.25 -8.89
C ASP A 97 25.06 -6.82 -8.08
N PHE A 98 24.67 -8.05 -8.43
CA PHE A 98 23.58 -8.77 -7.77
C PHE A 98 24.07 -9.87 -6.82
N SER A 99 25.38 -10.12 -6.78
CA SER A 99 25.98 -11.32 -6.20
C SER A 99 26.99 -11.03 -5.08
N LYS A 100 27.72 -9.91 -5.12
CA LYS A 100 28.74 -9.57 -4.12
C LYS A 100 28.38 -8.29 -3.36
N PHE A 101 28.61 -8.32 -2.05
CA PHE A 101 28.40 -7.16 -1.19
C PHE A 101 29.32 -7.17 0.04
N PRO A 102 29.83 -6.01 0.51
CA PRO A 102 29.76 -4.69 -0.13
C PRO A 102 30.77 -4.56 -1.28
N MET A 103 30.38 -3.85 -2.34
CA MET A 103 31.32 -3.38 -3.36
C MET A 103 32.03 -2.11 -2.89
N ALA A 104 33.26 -1.89 -3.37
CA ALA A 104 33.95 -0.63 -3.18
C ALA A 104 33.09 0.53 -3.76
N PRO A 105 32.99 1.68 -3.08
CA PRO A 105 32.30 2.85 -3.61
C PRO A 105 32.86 3.19 -4.99
N ASN A 106 31.96 3.38 -5.95
CA ASN A 106 32.33 3.90 -7.26
C ASN A 106 32.08 5.42 -7.25
N PRO A 107 33.14 6.26 -7.18
CA PRO A 107 33.00 7.71 -7.09
C PRO A 107 32.31 8.32 -8.32
N GLU A 108 32.23 7.60 -9.43
CA GLU A 108 31.57 8.02 -10.66
C GLU A 108 30.03 7.82 -10.61
N THR A 109 29.44 7.35 -9.50
CA THR A 109 28.00 7.09 -9.40
C THR A 109 27.21 8.33 -9.00
N ASP A 110 26.33 8.84 -9.88
CA ASP A 110 25.43 9.96 -9.56
C ASP A 110 24.22 9.55 -8.72
N ALA A 111 23.68 8.35 -8.99
CA ALA A 111 22.54 7.79 -8.28
C ALA A 111 22.70 6.27 -8.10
N CYS A 112 22.47 5.80 -6.88
CA CYS A 112 22.56 4.40 -6.52
C CYS A 112 21.17 3.85 -6.20
N LEU A 113 20.70 2.88 -7.00
CA LEU A 113 19.41 2.23 -6.81
C LEU A 113 19.57 0.94 -6.02
N VAL A 114 18.73 0.75 -5.00
CA VAL A 114 18.65 -0.47 -4.20
C VAL A 114 17.25 -1.03 -4.32
N ILE A 115 17.12 -2.21 -4.93
CA ILE A 115 15.80 -2.81 -5.20
C ILE A 115 15.63 -4.07 -4.36
N GLY A 116 14.82 -3.96 -3.31
CA GLY A 116 14.46 -5.07 -2.41
C GLY A 116 13.04 -5.56 -2.65
N ASN A 117 12.67 -6.64 -1.95
CA ASN A 117 11.28 -7.07 -1.89
C ASN A 117 10.88 -7.53 -0.48
N ALA A 118 9.57 -7.59 -0.26
CA ALA A 118 8.96 -8.27 0.88
C ALA A 118 7.99 -9.31 0.32
N TRP A 119 8.25 -10.58 0.59
CA TRP A 119 7.53 -11.70 0.01
C TRP A 119 6.33 -12.11 0.86
N SER A 120 5.30 -12.63 0.20
CA SER A 120 4.15 -13.27 0.85
C SER A 120 3.50 -14.26 -0.12
N SER A 121 2.95 -15.34 0.42
CA SER A 121 2.20 -16.34 -0.33
C SER A 121 1.00 -16.83 0.47
N GLU A 122 0.08 -17.52 -0.20
CA GLU A 122 -0.99 -18.24 0.49
C GLU A 122 -0.42 -19.29 1.47
N GLY A 123 -1.17 -19.58 2.53
CA GLY A 123 -0.82 -20.62 3.50
C GLY A 123 0.23 -20.22 4.53
N SER A 124 0.75 -18.99 4.47
CA SER A 124 1.66 -18.47 5.49
C SER A 124 1.55 -16.97 5.69
N ASP A 125 1.55 -16.55 6.96
CA ASP A 125 1.72 -15.16 7.33
C ASP A 125 3.21 -14.77 7.26
N GLN A 126 3.49 -13.49 6.98
CA GLN A 126 4.86 -12.97 7.01
C GLN A 126 5.43 -13.10 8.42
N PRO A 127 6.65 -13.63 8.59
CA PRO A 127 7.24 -13.79 9.91
C PRO A 127 7.65 -12.44 10.51
N ASN A 128 7.99 -11.45 9.66
CA ASN A 128 8.39 -10.11 10.06
C ASN A 128 7.95 -9.09 8.97
N LEU A 129 7.77 -7.82 9.35
CA LEU A 129 7.52 -6.71 8.43
C LEU A 129 8.80 -5.98 8.00
N ARG A 130 9.96 -6.49 8.41
CA ARG A 130 11.30 -6.04 8.01
C ARG A 130 12.29 -7.19 8.09
N ASP A 131 13.40 -7.09 7.38
CA ASP A 131 14.49 -8.06 7.42
C ASP A 131 15.84 -7.35 7.60
N ASP A 132 16.65 -7.85 8.55
CA ASP A 132 17.94 -7.25 8.90
C ASP A 132 18.96 -7.35 7.74
N TYR A 133 18.80 -8.35 6.89
CA TYR A 133 19.62 -8.52 5.69
C TYR A 133 19.45 -7.31 4.75
N THR A 134 18.27 -7.08 4.20
CA THR A 134 17.99 -5.98 3.27
C THR A 134 18.18 -4.61 3.93
N ASP A 135 17.79 -4.45 5.20
CA ASP A 135 17.99 -3.19 5.92
C ASP A 135 19.48 -2.87 6.13
N GLY A 136 20.30 -3.85 6.57
CA GLY A 136 21.75 -3.67 6.75
C GLY A 136 22.45 -3.36 5.43
N LEU A 137 22.01 -4.01 4.38
CA LEU A 137 22.44 -3.79 3.01
C LEU A 137 22.15 -2.36 2.50
N ILE A 138 20.96 -1.81 2.77
CA ILE A 138 20.62 -0.42 2.43
C ILE A 138 21.50 0.55 3.21
N LYS A 139 21.70 0.33 4.52
CA LYS A 139 22.57 1.16 5.37
C LYS A 139 23.99 1.24 4.83
N ILE A 140 24.59 0.10 4.48
CA ILE A 140 25.97 0.06 3.97
C ILE A 140 26.09 0.77 2.62
N ILE A 141 25.09 0.66 1.74
CA ILE A 141 25.06 1.42 0.49
C ILE A 141 24.95 2.92 0.78
N ALA A 142 24.03 3.32 1.65
CA ALA A 142 23.79 4.72 1.95
C ALA A 142 25.02 5.40 2.60
N VAL A 143 25.88 4.67 3.31
CA VAL A 143 27.18 5.18 3.79
C VAL A 143 28.14 5.51 2.65
N ASN A 144 28.09 4.76 1.55
CA ASN A 144 29.04 4.85 0.43
C ASN A 144 28.55 5.73 -0.73
N PHE A 145 27.24 5.95 -0.84
CA PHE A 145 26.62 6.70 -1.94
C PHE A 145 25.70 7.80 -1.40
N SER A 146 25.95 9.06 -1.76
CA SER A 146 25.20 10.23 -1.26
C SER A 146 23.79 10.38 -1.83
N ASN A 147 23.46 9.64 -2.89
CA ASN A 147 22.16 9.65 -3.54
C ASN A 147 21.64 8.22 -3.72
N THR A 148 21.09 7.68 -2.65
CA THR A 148 20.55 6.32 -2.59
C THR A 148 19.04 6.34 -2.75
N ILE A 149 18.55 5.71 -3.82
CA ILE A 149 17.14 5.55 -4.12
C ILE A 149 16.75 4.10 -3.82
N VAL A 150 15.77 3.92 -2.95
CA VAL A 150 15.31 2.58 -2.55
C VAL A 150 13.97 2.28 -3.21
N VAL A 151 13.84 1.06 -3.75
CA VAL A 151 12.59 0.56 -4.34
C VAL A 151 12.26 -0.77 -3.68
N PHE A 152 11.01 -0.92 -3.23
CA PHE A 152 10.49 -2.18 -2.72
C PHE A 152 9.37 -2.69 -3.61
N HIS A 153 9.51 -3.92 -4.10
CA HIS A 153 8.35 -4.71 -4.54
C HIS A 153 7.85 -5.50 -3.34
N ASN A 154 6.73 -5.10 -2.75
CA ASN A 154 6.29 -5.63 -1.46
C ASN A 154 4.87 -6.20 -1.54
N ALA A 155 4.74 -7.48 -1.21
CA ALA A 155 3.49 -8.22 -1.08
C ALA A 155 2.87 -8.01 0.32
N GLY A 156 2.60 -6.76 0.68
CA GLY A 156 2.12 -6.38 2.02
C GLY A 156 2.95 -5.26 2.63
N THR A 157 2.78 -5.03 3.92
CA THR A 157 3.48 -3.96 4.63
C THR A 157 4.98 -4.23 4.75
N ARG A 158 5.81 -3.23 4.48
CA ARG A 158 7.26 -3.26 4.74
C ARG A 158 7.66 -2.02 5.53
N LEU A 159 8.19 -2.20 6.74
CA LEU A 159 8.69 -1.10 7.56
C LEU A 159 10.01 -0.58 7.01
N VAL A 160 10.36 0.68 7.30
CA VAL A 160 11.56 1.31 6.71
C VAL A 160 12.37 2.14 7.70
N ASP A 161 11.92 2.23 8.95
CA ASP A 161 12.50 3.09 10.00
C ASP A 161 13.95 2.78 10.35
N GLN A 162 14.44 1.60 9.98
CA GLN A 162 15.83 1.24 10.20
C GLN A 162 16.80 2.10 9.39
N TRP A 163 16.39 2.67 8.26
CA TRP A 163 17.31 3.35 7.33
C TRP A 163 16.71 4.59 6.63
N ILE A 164 15.39 4.80 6.67
CA ILE A 164 14.74 5.86 5.88
C ILE A 164 15.19 7.28 6.24
N ASP A 165 15.62 7.52 7.48
CA ASP A 165 16.11 8.82 7.93
C ASP A 165 17.62 9.02 7.68
N HIS A 166 18.28 8.06 7.03
CA HIS A 166 19.68 8.22 6.65
C HIS A 166 19.81 9.36 5.61
N PRO A 167 20.71 10.35 5.80
CA PRO A 167 20.72 11.57 4.98
C PRO A 167 21.00 11.33 3.49
N ASN A 168 21.68 10.24 3.18
CA ASN A 168 21.99 9.83 1.81
C ASN A 168 20.89 8.99 1.14
N VAL A 169 19.82 8.63 1.86
CA VAL A 169 18.63 8.02 1.26
C VAL A 169 17.72 9.14 0.79
N THR A 170 17.62 9.31 -0.52
CA THR A 170 16.98 10.47 -1.16
C THR A 170 15.56 10.18 -1.64
N ALA A 171 15.21 8.91 -1.84
CA ALA A 171 13.87 8.51 -2.22
C ALA A 171 13.56 7.06 -1.82
N LEU A 172 12.27 6.80 -1.59
CA LEU A 172 11.68 5.48 -1.42
C LEU A 172 10.46 5.34 -2.33
N ILE A 173 10.38 4.22 -3.07
CA ILE A 173 9.23 3.84 -3.87
C ILE A 173 8.73 2.46 -3.42
N PHE A 174 7.48 2.38 -2.96
CA PHE A 174 6.77 1.11 -2.84
C PHE A 174 6.10 0.75 -4.17
N GLY A 175 6.76 -0.10 -4.94
CA GLY A 175 6.27 -0.66 -6.20
C GLY A 175 5.21 -1.75 -6.03
N HIS A 176 5.01 -2.26 -4.80
CA HIS A 176 4.07 -3.33 -4.50
C HIS A 176 4.28 -4.55 -5.42
N LEU A 177 3.21 -5.04 -6.04
CA LEU A 177 3.20 -6.15 -6.99
C LEU A 177 2.82 -5.61 -8.37
N PRO A 178 3.79 -5.14 -9.17
CA PRO A 178 3.52 -4.34 -10.37
C PRO A 178 3.19 -5.17 -11.63
N GLY A 179 3.16 -6.50 -11.54
CA GLY A 179 2.95 -7.36 -12.70
C GLY A 179 4.09 -7.28 -13.73
N GLN A 180 3.79 -7.74 -14.95
CA GLN A 180 4.76 -7.92 -16.04
C GLN A 180 5.56 -6.69 -16.46
N ASP A 181 5.01 -5.48 -16.32
CA ASP A 181 5.65 -4.23 -16.77
C ASP A 181 6.36 -3.47 -15.62
N SER A 182 6.76 -4.19 -14.57
CA SER A 182 7.49 -3.70 -13.38
C SER A 182 8.54 -2.64 -13.70
N GLY A 183 9.54 -3.00 -14.52
CA GLY A 183 10.67 -2.13 -14.81
C GLY A 183 10.28 -0.89 -15.61
N LYS A 184 9.40 -1.03 -16.62
CA LYS A 184 8.93 0.12 -17.41
C LYS A 184 8.19 1.13 -16.55
N ALA A 185 7.27 0.65 -15.71
CA ALA A 185 6.51 1.51 -14.81
C ALA A 185 7.43 2.25 -13.82
N LEU A 186 8.43 1.56 -13.28
CA LEU A 186 9.41 2.14 -12.38
C LEU A 186 10.27 3.21 -13.08
N VAL A 187 10.84 2.90 -14.25
CA VAL A 187 11.68 3.84 -15.01
C VAL A 187 10.91 5.09 -15.42
N ASP A 188 9.64 4.95 -15.84
CA ASP A 188 8.80 6.10 -16.18
C ASP A 188 8.60 7.05 -14.98
N ILE A 189 8.54 6.52 -13.75
CA ILE A 189 8.48 7.32 -12.52
C ILE A 189 9.85 7.92 -12.19
N LEU A 190 10.92 7.12 -12.17
CA LEU A 190 12.27 7.58 -11.80
C LEU A 190 12.75 8.73 -12.70
N TYR A 191 12.43 8.67 -14.00
CA TYR A 191 12.85 9.66 -14.98
C TYR A 191 11.83 10.80 -15.17
N GLY A 192 10.80 10.88 -14.34
CA GLY A 192 9.84 11.98 -14.39
C GLY A 192 8.94 12.01 -15.62
N LYS A 193 8.95 10.98 -16.48
CA LYS A 193 8.00 10.83 -17.59
C LYS A 193 6.57 10.71 -17.07
N VAL A 194 6.41 10.13 -15.88
CA VAL A 194 5.16 9.92 -15.18
C VAL A 194 5.35 10.38 -13.72
N ASN A 195 4.80 11.53 -13.35
CA ASN A 195 4.78 11.98 -11.95
C ASN A 195 4.03 10.96 -11.06
N PRO A 196 4.53 10.44 -9.93
CA PRO A 196 3.76 9.46 -9.14
C PRO A 196 2.42 10.01 -8.61
N SER A 197 1.41 9.14 -8.52
CA SER A 197 0.09 9.44 -7.92
C SER A 197 -0.51 8.27 -7.14
N GLY A 198 0.33 7.30 -6.76
CA GLY A 198 -0.06 6.25 -5.83
C GLY A 198 -0.21 6.83 -4.42
N LYS A 199 -1.07 6.20 -3.61
CA LYS A 199 -1.20 6.46 -2.18
C LYS A 199 -1.29 5.10 -1.48
N LEU A 200 -0.75 4.98 -0.27
CA LEU A 200 -0.72 3.74 0.49
C LEU A 200 -2.15 3.28 0.84
N PRO A 201 -2.51 2.02 0.55
CA PRO A 201 -3.80 1.45 0.92
C PRO A 201 -3.81 0.88 2.36
N TYR A 202 -2.73 1.03 3.11
CA TYR A 202 -2.54 0.58 4.49
C TYR A 202 -1.61 1.55 5.23
N THR A 203 -1.51 1.42 6.54
CA THR A 203 -0.61 2.21 7.38
C THR A 203 0.77 1.54 7.48
N VAL A 204 1.86 2.29 7.30
CA VAL A 204 3.24 1.83 7.54
C VAL A 204 3.70 2.38 8.89
N ALA A 205 3.89 1.49 9.86
CA ALA A 205 4.33 1.84 11.21
C ALA A 205 5.79 2.29 11.28
N LYS A 206 6.17 2.84 12.43
CA LYS A 206 7.59 3.05 12.76
C LYS A 206 8.20 1.75 13.31
N ASN A 207 7.45 1.05 14.16
CA ASN A 207 7.84 -0.24 14.72
C ASN A 207 6.71 -1.27 14.59
N GLU A 208 7.07 -2.56 14.56
CA GLU A 208 6.11 -3.67 14.54
C GLU A 208 5.15 -3.64 15.74
N SER A 209 5.65 -3.25 16.91
CA SER A 209 4.86 -3.11 18.14
C SER A 209 3.71 -2.10 18.03
N ASP A 210 3.77 -1.15 17.09
CA ASP A 210 2.72 -0.13 16.90
C ASP A 210 1.40 -0.73 16.41
N TYR A 211 1.45 -1.87 15.69
CA TYR A 211 0.26 -2.63 15.31
C TYR A 211 -0.37 -3.36 16.51
N GLY A 212 0.36 -3.53 17.61
CA GLY A 212 -0.11 -4.22 18.81
C GLY A 212 -0.46 -5.68 18.53
N HIS A 213 -1.58 -6.14 19.09
CA HIS A 213 -2.07 -7.52 18.91
C HIS A 213 -2.59 -7.80 17.49
N LEU A 214 -2.74 -6.78 16.64
CA LEU A 214 -3.21 -6.94 15.25
C LEU A 214 -2.13 -7.43 14.29
N LEU A 215 -0.87 -7.44 14.71
CA LEU A 215 0.24 -7.81 13.85
C LEU A 215 0.33 -9.32 13.62
N ALA A 216 0.34 -10.07 14.72
CA ALA A 216 0.68 -11.48 14.73
C ALA A 216 -0.59 -12.34 14.70
N PRO A 217 -0.55 -13.50 14.03
CA PRO A 217 -1.68 -14.43 14.05
C PRO A 217 -1.91 -14.99 15.45
N ASP A 218 -3.18 -15.29 15.76
CA ASP A 218 -3.52 -16.06 16.94
C ASP A 218 -3.07 -17.52 16.76
N VAL A 219 -2.22 -17.99 17.68
CA VAL A 219 -1.73 -19.37 17.66
C VAL A 219 -2.54 -20.26 18.62
N PRO A 220 -2.88 -21.51 18.25
CA PRO A 220 -3.61 -22.44 19.11
C PRO A 220 -2.87 -22.71 20.42
N LYS A 221 -3.59 -22.65 21.56
CA LYS A 221 -3.04 -22.87 22.91
C LYS A 221 -4.03 -23.64 23.80
N GLY A 222 -3.48 -24.39 24.77
CA GLY A 222 -4.27 -25.02 25.84
C GLY A 222 -5.32 -26.02 25.34
N SER A 223 -6.54 -25.96 25.87
CA SER A 223 -7.66 -26.83 25.47
C SER A 223 -8.15 -26.61 24.03
N TYR A 224 -7.72 -25.52 23.39
CA TYR A 224 -8.12 -25.12 22.04
C TYR A 224 -7.09 -25.49 20.98
N LEU A 225 -6.15 -26.41 21.28
CA LEU A 225 -5.13 -26.83 20.31
C LEU A 225 -5.71 -27.31 18.97
N ASN A 226 -6.84 -28.03 19.01
CA ASN A 226 -7.55 -28.51 17.81
C ASN A 226 -8.66 -27.57 17.31
N PHE A 227 -8.88 -26.46 18.01
CA PHE A 227 -9.97 -25.49 17.74
C PHE A 227 -9.47 -24.06 18.01
N PRO A 228 -8.48 -23.56 17.25
CA PRO A 228 -7.88 -22.24 17.49
C PRO A 228 -8.97 -21.17 17.56
N GLN A 229 -8.79 -20.23 18.47
CA GLN A 229 -9.72 -19.11 18.69
C GLN A 229 -9.02 -17.82 18.29
N SER A 230 -9.72 -16.95 17.58
CA SER A 230 -9.28 -15.59 17.31
C SER A 230 -10.40 -14.63 17.70
N ASN A 231 -10.15 -13.83 18.73
CA ASN A 231 -11.14 -12.93 19.30
C ASN A 231 -10.87 -11.50 18.84
N PHE A 232 -11.76 -10.96 18.00
CA PHE A 232 -11.62 -9.63 17.38
C PHE A 232 -12.06 -8.53 18.36
N THR A 233 -11.36 -8.45 19.50
CA THR A 233 -11.70 -7.55 20.62
C THR A 233 -11.47 -6.08 20.29
N GLU A 234 -10.65 -5.77 19.29
CA GLU A 234 -10.46 -4.44 18.73
C GLU A 234 -11.71 -3.91 18.01
N GLY A 235 -12.61 -4.80 17.56
CA GLY A 235 -13.77 -4.44 16.76
C GLY A 235 -13.38 -3.71 15.47
N VAL A 236 -13.89 -2.50 15.28
CA VAL A 236 -13.67 -1.72 14.04
C VAL A 236 -12.31 -1.01 13.98
N TYR A 237 -11.51 -1.10 15.04
CA TYR A 237 -10.26 -0.36 15.20
C TYR A 237 -9.07 -1.17 14.67
N VAL A 238 -9.01 -1.29 13.34
CA VAL A 238 -7.90 -1.89 12.59
C VAL A 238 -7.23 -0.84 11.71
N ASP A 239 -5.98 -1.10 11.29
CA ASP A 239 -5.17 -0.21 10.44
C ASP A 239 -5.18 1.25 10.98
N TYR A 240 -5.41 2.27 10.14
CA TYR A 240 -5.35 3.67 10.55
C TYR A 240 -6.29 4.03 11.71
N ARG A 241 -7.39 3.28 11.89
CA ARG A 241 -8.33 3.51 13.00
C ARG A 241 -7.73 3.09 14.34
N HIS A 242 -6.91 2.04 14.36
CA HIS A 242 -6.12 1.64 15.53
C HIS A 242 -5.11 2.74 15.89
N PHE A 243 -4.32 3.18 14.90
CA PHE A 243 -3.32 4.23 15.07
C PHE A 243 -3.96 5.56 15.52
N ASP A 244 -5.14 5.88 14.99
CA ASP A 244 -5.90 7.07 15.41
C ASP A 244 -6.43 6.95 16.85
N LYS A 245 -7.01 5.80 17.21
CA LYS A 245 -7.58 5.55 18.54
C LYS A 245 -6.53 5.64 19.63
N LEU A 246 -5.33 5.09 19.37
CA LEU A 246 -4.23 5.06 20.32
C LEU A 246 -3.29 6.27 20.20
N ASN A 247 -3.58 7.19 19.28
CA ASN A 247 -2.72 8.35 18.99
C ASN A 247 -1.26 7.95 18.67
N ILE A 248 -1.08 6.87 17.93
CA ILE A 248 0.22 6.41 17.44
C ILE A 248 0.54 7.14 16.14
N GLU A 249 1.78 7.61 16.02
CA GLU A 249 2.29 8.27 14.82
C GLU A 249 2.93 7.22 13.88
N PRO A 250 2.33 6.93 12.70
CA PRO A 250 2.94 6.04 11.74
C PRO A 250 4.13 6.71 11.03
N ARG A 251 4.97 5.91 10.36
CA ARG A 251 5.98 6.45 9.42
C ARG A 251 5.29 7.04 8.19
N TYR A 252 4.38 6.28 7.61
CA TYR A 252 3.51 6.73 6.53
C TYR A 252 2.08 6.31 6.82
N GLU A 253 1.18 7.29 6.91
CA GLU A 253 -0.22 7.04 7.22
C GLU A 253 -1.00 6.42 6.06
N PHE A 254 -2.14 5.79 6.35
CA PHE A 254 -3.10 5.38 5.34
C PHE A 254 -3.45 6.54 4.40
N GLY A 255 -3.42 6.27 3.10
CA GLY A 255 -3.66 7.24 2.05
C GLY A 255 -2.50 8.21 1.80
N PHE A 256 -1.32 8.02 2.38
CA PHE A 256 -0.13 8.85 2.11
C PHE A 256 0.53 8.49 0.79
N GLY A 257 1.09 9.48 0.10
CA GLY A 257 1.93 9.28 -1.06
C GLY A 257 2.32 10.61 -1.70
N LEU A 258 3.60 10.74 -2.01
CA LEU A 258 4.16 11.95 -2.60
C LEU A 258 3.90 12.01 -4.11
N SER A 259 4.13 13.21 -4.65
CA SER A 259 4.06 13.54 -6.06
C SER A 259 5.22 14.49 -6.38
N TYR A 260 5.66 14.56 -7.64
CA TYR A 260 6.58 15.60 -8.13
C TYR A 260 5.91 16.98 -8.25
N THR A 261 4.64 17.09 -7.85
CA THR A 261 3.92 18.36 -7.72
C THR A 261 3.26 18.44 -6.34
N THR A 262 2.69 19.60 -6.01
CA THR A 262 2.00 19.83 -4.74
C THR A 262 0.55 20.25 -4.97
N TYR A 263 -0.34 19.92 -4.04
CA TYR A 263 -1.76 20.22 -4.14
C TYR A 263 -2.24 21.07 -2.97
N LYS A 264 -3.12 22.03 -3.25
CA LYS A 264 -3.76 22.89 -2.24
C LYS A 264 -5.26 22.65 -2.25
N TYR A 265 -5.84 22.48 -1.07
CA TYR A 265 -7.26 22.23 -0.86
C TYR A 265 -7.92 23.47 -0.29
N LYS A 266 -9.05 23.90 -0.86
CA LYS A 266 -9.83 25.06 -0.42
C LYS A 266 -11.33 24.89 -0.64
N ASN A 267 -12.11 25.79 -0.06
CA ASN A 267 -13.55 25.98 -0.32
C ASN A 267 -14.38 24.70 -0.11
N LEU A 268 -14.28 24.11 1.09
CA LEU A 268 -15.17 23.02 1.50
C LEU A 268 -16.62 23.52 1.53
N LYS A 269 -17.53 22.76 0.91
CA LYS A 269 -18.97 22.98 0.94
C LYS A 269 -19.67 21.66 1.23
N ILE A 270 -20.66 21.69 2.11
CA ILE A 270 -21.45 20.53 2.53
C ILE A 270 -22.91 20.87 2.24
N ASP A 271 -23.51 20.18 1.27
CA ASP A 271 -24.89 20.36 0.84
C ASP A 271 -25.74 19.19 1.36
N LYS A 272 -26.80 19.49 2.13
CA LYS A 272 -27.80 18.50 2.56
C LYS A 272 -28.82 18.32 1.44
N LEU A 273 -29.04 17.07 1.02
CA LEU A 273 -29.96 16.72 -0.06
C LEU A 273 -31.28 16.12 0.45
N TYR A 274 -31.39 15.86 1.76
CA TYR A 274 -32.61 15.37 2.40
C TYR A 274 -33.48 16.53 2.91
N GLY A 275 -34.78 16.26 3.04
CA GLY A 275 -35.75 17.22 3.59
C GLY A 275 -35.59 17.46 5.10
N PRO A 276 -36.44 18.29 5.72
CA PRO A 276 -36.32 18.66 7.14
C PRO A 276 -36.53 17.48 8.11
N ARG A 277 -37.07 16.35 7.64
CA ARG A 277 -37.25 15.12 8.41
C ARG A 277 -36.67 13.95 7.63
N ILE A 278 -35.78 13.21 8.27
CA ILE A 278 -35.26 11.93 7.79
C ILE A 278 -35.48 10.88 8.87
N SER A 279 -35.88 9.67 8.48
CA SER A 279 -36.06 8.56 9.41
C SER A 279 -34.71 8.12 9.99
N ALA A 280 -34.71 7.73 11.26
CA ALA A 280 -33.50 7.20 11.91
C ALA A 280 -33.10 5.83 11.35
N TYR A 281 -34.08 5.03 10.92
CA TYR A 281 -33.86 3.72 10.32
C TYR A 281 -34.31 3.72 8.86
N PRO A 282 -33.66 2.92 8.01
CA PRO A 282 -34.13 2.68 6.67
C PRO A 282 -35.50 1.97 6.65
N THR A 283 -36.29 2.27 5.63
CA THR A 283 -37.68 1.81 5.45
C THR A 283 -37.95 1.21 4.06
N GLY A 284 -36.99 1.30 3.15
CA GLY A 284 -37.10 0.74 1.81
C GLY A 284 -37.13 -0.79 1.81
N PRO A 285 -37.56 -1.40 0.69
CA PRO A 285 -37.50 -2.84 0.53
C PRO A 285 -36.06 -3.35 0.64
N VAL A 286 -35.87 -4.57 1.13
CA VAL A 286 -34.56 -5.24 1.13
C VAL A 286 -34.23 -5.69 -0.29
N MET A 287 -33.03 -5.33 -0.77
CA MET A 287 -32.47 -5.74 -2.05
C MET A 287 -31.00 -6.17 -1.89
N GLU A 288 -30.35 -6.52 -2.99
CA GLU A 288 -28.91 -6.80 -2.99
C GLU A 288 -28.14 -5.64 -2.35
N GLY A 289 -27.30 -5.95 -1.35
CA GLY A 289 -26.54 -4.95 -0.58
C GLY A 289 -27.28 -4.34 0.63
N GLY A 290 -28.59 -4.57 0.80
CA GLY A 290 -29.36 -4.12 1.98
C GLY A 290 -30.67 -3.43 1.63
N GLN A 291 -31.27 -2.71 2.59
CA GLN A 291 -32.47 -1.90 2.34
C GLN A 291 -32.18 -0.81 1.31
N ALA A 292 -33.06 -0.64 0.32
CA ALA A 292 -32.81 0.20 -0.85
C ALA A 292 -32.41 1.65 -0.49
N ASP A 293 -33.06 2.22 0.52
CA ASP A 293 -32.81 3.59 0.97
C ASP A 293 -31.49 3.74 1.75
N LEU A 294 -30.78 2.66 2.12
CA LEU A 294 -29.39 2.78 2.60
C LEU A 294 -28.48 3.48 1.60
N TRP A 295 -28.82 3.38 0.31
CA TRP A 295 -28.00 3.86 -0.79
C TRP A 295 -28.43 5.24 -1.30
N ASP A 296 -29.46 5.85 -0.72
CA ASP A 296 -29.84 7.23 -1.05
C ASP A 296 -28.71 8.19 -0.67
N THR A 297 -28.31 9.05 -1.62
CA THR A 297 -27.38 10.14 -1.34
C THR A 297 -28.06 11.22 -0.49
N LEU A 298 -27.59 11.37 0.75
CA LEU A 298 -28.12 12.35 1.69
C LEU A 298 -27.32 13.64 1.70
N VAL A 299 -26.01 13.56 1.46
CA VAL A 299 -25.10 14.69 1.59
C VAL A 299 -24.12 14.72 0.43
N LYS A 300 -23.91 15.91 -0.13
CA LYS A 300 -22.89 16.16 -1.14
C LYS A 300 -21.82 17.06 -0.57
N VAL A 301 -20.58 16.57 -0.52
CA VAL A 301 -19.42 17.33 -0.10
C VAL A 301 -18.62 17.74 -1.33
N THR A 302 -18.24 19.02 -1.42
CA THR A 302 -17.39 19.51 -2.52
C THR A 302 -16.22 20.32 -1.98
N ALA A 303 -15.10 20.25 -2.68
CA ALA A 303 -13.92 21.07 -2.40
C ALA A 303 -13.23 21.47 -3.71
N LYS A 304 -12.36 22.47 -3.66
CA LYS A 304 -11.46 22.82 -4.77
C LYS A 304 -10.06 22.28 -4.48
N VAL A 305 -9.48 21.61 -5.45
CA VAL A 305 -8.09 21.12 -5.43
C VAL A 305 -7.31 21.82 -6.53
N THR A 306 -6.24 22.52 -6.16
CA THR A 306 -5.35 23.23 -7.08
C THR A 306 -4.02 22.49 -7.15
N ASN A 307 -3.59 22.13 -8.35
CA ASN A 307 -2.20 21.72 -8.58
C ASN A 307 -1.32 22.98 -8.53
N ALA A 308 -0.53 23.10 -7.47
CA ALA A 308 0.27 24.28 -7.15
C ALA A 308 1.74 24.16 -7.57
N GLY A 309 2.15 23.03 -8.15
CA GLY A 309 3.49 22.84 -8.69
C GLY A 309 3.53 22.93 -10.23
N ARG A 310 4.58 22.31 -10.80
CA ARG A 310 4.96 22.49 -12.22
C ARG A 310 4.66 21.27 -13.11
N MET A 311 4.28 20.13 -12.53
CA MET A 311 3.99 18.91 -13.29
C MET A 311 2.51 18.56 -13.24
N ASP A 312 1.97 18.15 -14.39
CA ASP A 312 0.61 17.64 -14.53
C ASP A 312 0.51 16.26 -13.87
N ARG A 313 -0.47 16.07 -12.98
CA ARG A 313 -0.79 14.74 -12.45
C ARG A 313 -2.15 14.68 -11.78
N ALA A 314 -2.65 13.45 -11.60
CA ALA A 314 -3.82 13.17 -10.80
C ALA A 314 -3.53 13.20 -9.29
N GLU A 315 -4.45 13.76 -8.51
CA GLU A 315 -4.41 13.73 -7.04
C GLU A 315 -5.55 12.90 -6.49
N ALA A 316 -5.26 11.96 -5.60
CA ALA A 316 -6.28 11.19 -4.90
C ALA A 316 -6.78 11.97 -3.67
N ALA A 317 -7.79 12.83 -3.88
CA ALA A 317 -8.45 13.57 -2.81
C ALA A 317 -9.35 12.63 -1.99
N GLN A 318 -9.23 12.70 -0.67
CA GLN A 318 -9.88 11.78 0.27
C GLN A 318 -10.86 12.52 1.17
N LEU A 319 -12.02 11.91 1.41
CA LEU A 319 -13.05 12.36 2.35
C LEU A 319 -13.15 11.38 3.51
N TYR A 320 -13.04 11.91 4.73
CA TYR A 320 -13.27 11.18 5.97
C TYR A 320 -14.39 11.80 6.80
N ILE A 321 -15.12 10.94 7.51
CA ILE A 321 -16.25 11.33 8.38
C ILE A 321 -15.99 10.82 9.79
N GLY A 322 -16.14 11.71 10.79
CA GLY A 322 -16.25 11.33 12.19
C GLY A 322 -17.72 11.22 12.58
N ILE A 323 -18.20 9.99 12.79
CA ILE A 323 -19.57 9.69 13.18
C ILE A 323 -19.65 9.72 14.73
N PRO A 324 -20.69 10.33 15.35
CA PRO A 324 -20.82 10.37 16.80
C PRO A 324 -20.72 8.99 17.47
N GLY A 325 -19.79 8.83 18.41
CA GLY A 325 -19.58 7.57 19.13
C GLY A 325 -18.88 6.45 18.33
N ALA A 326 -18.37 6.75 17.13
CA ALA A 326 -17.62 5.82 16.28
C ALA A 326 -16.12 6.21 16.20
N PRO A 327 -15.29 5.52 15.38
CA PRO A 327 -13.90 5.94 15.16
C PRO A 327 -13.81 7.41 14.74
N LEU A 328 -12.75 8.07 15.22
CA LEU A 328 -12.46 9.51 15.05
C LEU A 328 -12.71 10.01 13.63
N LYS A 329 -12.30 9.21 12.65
CA LYS A 329 -12.50 9.45 11.24
C LYS A 329 -12.54 8.13 10.49
N GLN A 330 -13.37 8.06 9.44
CA GLN A 330 -13.50 6.89 8.59
C GLN A 330 -13.57 7.34 7.13
N LEU A 331 -12.80 6.70 6.25
CA LEU A 331 -12.85 6.97 4.82
C LEU A 331 -14.26 6.71 4.28
N ARG A 332 -14.78 7.66 3.50
CA ARG A 332 -16.08 7.56 2.80
C ARG A 332 -16.03 7.96 1.33
N GLY A 333 -14.91 8.50 0.86
CA GLY A 333 -14.78 8.81 -0.56
C GLY A 333 -13.35 9.07 -0.98
N ILE A 334 -13.03 8.63 -2.19
CA ILE A 334 -11.81 8.97 -2.91
C ILE A 334 -12.23 9.43 -4.30
N THR A 335 -11.67 10.55 -4.76
CA THR A 335 -11.77 10.96 -6.15
C THR A 335 -10.40 11.36 -6.65
N LYS A 336 -10.07 10.94 -7.88
CA LYS A 336 -8.71 11.03 -8.43
C LYS A 336 -8.67 11.83 -9.74
N PRO A 337 -9.06 13.12 -9.75
CA PRO A 337 -9.03 13.93 -10.96
C PRO A 337 -7.61 14.15 -11.46
N PHE A 338 -7.42 14.14 -12.78
CA PHE A 338 -6.21 14.66 -13.41
C PHE A 338 -6.22 16.19 -13.39
N ILE A 339 -5.16 16.82 -12.85
CA ILE A 339 -5.10 18.28 -12.69
C ILE A 339 -3.81 18.80 -13.32
N LYS A 340 -3.95 19.59 -14.39
CA LYS A 340 -2.80 20.28 -15.02
C LYS A 340 -2.15 21.28 -14.06
N ALA A 341 -0.85 21.52 -14.21
CA ALA A 341 -0.08 22.48 -13.45
C ALA A 341 -0.77 23.86 -13.41
N GLY A 342 -0.85 24.45 -12.22
CA GLY A 342 -1.53 25.73 -11.98
C GLY A 342 -3.06 25.70 -12.11
N LYS A 343 -3.68 24.58 -12.49
CA LYS A 343 -5.15 24.48 -12.64
C LYS A 343 -5.82 24.03 -11.35
N THR A 344 -7.09 24.40 -11.23
CA THR A 344 -7.95 24.05 -10.11
C THR A 344 -9.15 23.24 -10.61
N THR A 345 -9.42 22.12 -9.96
CA THR A 345 -10.56 21.26 -10.24
C THR A 345 -11.46 21.21 -9.00
N ARG A 346 -12.77 21.11 -9.22
CA ARG A 346 -13.72 20.84 -8.14
C ARG A 346 -13.86 19.34 -7.97
N VAL A 347 -13.68 18.86 -6.75
CA VAL A 347 -13.92 17.48 -6.35
C VAL A 347 -15.27 17.35 -5.68
N HIS A 348 -15.90 16.20 -5.86
CA HIS A 348 -17.23 15.89 -5.36
C HIS A 348 -17.21 14.53 -4.66
N PHE A 349 -17.93 14.44 -3.55
CA PHE A 349 -18.15 13.22 -2.80
C PHE A 349 -19.62 13.15 -2.42
N GLU A 350 -20.24 12.00 -2.65
CA GLU A 350 -21.64 11.76 -2.36
C GLU A 350 -21.70 10.75 -1.20
N LEU A 351 -22.34 11.15 -0.11
CA LEU A 351 -22.48 10.36 1.10
C LEU A 351 -23.89 9.80 1.14
N THR A 352 -23.96 8.47 1.11
CA THR A 352 -25.21 7.72 1.24
C THR A 352 -25.70 7.72 2.69
N ARG A 353 -26.95 7.30 2.91
CA ARG A 353 -27.47 7.01 4.25
C ARG A 353 -26.56 6.01 4.98
N ARG A 354 -26.08 4.97 4.30
CA ARG A 354 -25.18 3.96 4.87
C ARG A 354 -23.85 4.56 5.31
N ASP A 355 -23.28 5.47 4.54
CA ASP A 355 -22.00 6.13 4.87
C ASP A 355 -22.06 6.90 6.19
N LEU A 356 -23.24 7.39 6.54
CA LEU A 356 -23.51 8.19 7.74
C LEU A 356 -24.10 7.36 8.89
N SER A 357 -24.31 6.05 8.71
CA SER A 357 -24.98 5.20 9.70
C SER A 357 -24.00 4.33 10.50
N VAL A 358 -24.46 3.89 11.67
CA VAL A 358 -23.84 2.81 12.48
C VAL A 358 -24.78 1.62 12.56
N TRP A 359 -24.26 0.43 12.88
CA TRP A 359 -25.12 -0.73 13.12
C TRP A 359 -25.66 -0.71 14.57
N ASP A 360 -26.98 -0.67 14.73
CA ASP A 360 -27.65 -0.84 16.01
C ASP A 360 -27.89 -2.34 16.27
N THR A 361 -27.19 -2.89 17.26
CA THR A 361 -27.28 -4.32 17.62
C THR A 361 -28.56 -4.69 18.35
N VAL A 362 -29.28 -3.74 18.96
CA VAL A 362 -30.56 -4.00 19.63
C VAL A 362 -31.67 -4.06 18.59
N LYS A 363 -31.67 -3.13 17.63
CA LYS A 363 -32.68 -3.09 16.55
C LYS A 363 -32.33 -3.95 15.35
N GLN A 364 -31.08 -4.43 15.26
CA GLN A 364 -30.54 -5.17 14.11
C GLN A 364 -30.76 -4.41 12.79
N LYS A 365 -30.47 -3.10 12.82
CA LYS A 365 -30.64 -2.18 11.69
C LYS A 365 -29.54 -1.13 11.67
N TRP A 366 -29.30 -0.59 10.48
CA TRP A 366 -28.50 0.62 10.33
C TRP A 366 -29.24 1.83 10.89
N LEU A 367 -28.58 2.54 11.80
CA LEU A 367 -29.08 3.72 12.47
C LEU A 367 -28.35 4.95 11.95
N LEU A 368 -29.11 5.86 11.34
CA LEU A 368 -28.67 7.22 11.06
C LEU A 368 -28.84 8.06 12.34
N GLN A 369 -27.74 8.25 13.06
CA GLN A 369 -27.77 8.92 14.36
C GLN A 369 -27.96 10.43 14.17
N LYS A 370 -28.75 11.05 15.07
CA LYS A 370 -28.76 12.52 15.19
C LYS A 370 -27.49 12.99 15.87
N GLY A 371 -26.99 14.14 15.46
CA GLY A 371 -25.82 14.76 16.07
C GLY A 371 -24.86 15.40 15.08
N ASP A 372 -23.69 15.76 15.58
CA ASP A 372 -22.65 16.46 14.84
C ASP A 372 -21.61 15.49 14.26
N TYR A 373 -21.56 15.43 12.95
CA TYR A 373 -20.60 14.64 12.17
C TYR A 373 -19.45 15.54 11.75
N ALA A 374 -18.22 15.14 12.08
CA ALA A 374 -17.02 15.84 11.61
C ALA A 374 -16.72 15.46 10.16
N ILE A 375 -16.44 16.45 9.31
CA ILE A 375 -16.14 16.25 7.89
C ILE A 375 -14.70 16.67 7.64
N PHE A 376 -13.89 15.80 7.03
CA PHE A 376 -12.49 16.07 6.74
C PHE A 376 -12.17 15.80 5.28
N VAL A 377 -11.52 16.73 4.58
CA VAL A 377 -11.06 16.55 3.20
C VAL A 377 -9.59 16.89 3.07
N GLY A 378 -8.83 16.04 2.39
CA GLY A 378 -7.40 16.24 2.20
C GLY A 378 -6.70 15.21 1.33
N ALA A 379 -5.39 15.10 1.53
CA ALA A 379 -4.48 14.30 0.70
C ALA A 379 -4.17 12.91 1.28
N SER A 380 -4.38 12.71 2.58
CA SER A 380 -4.16 11.47 3.31
C SER A 380 -5.02 11.45 4.59
N SER A 381 -4.99 10.34 5.33
CA SER A 381 -5.67 10.27 6.64
C SER A 381 -5.16 11.28 7.66
N ARG A 382 -3.89 11.75 7.58
CA ARG A 382 -3.33 12.72 8.54
C ARG A 382 -3.18 14.14 7.96
N ILE A 383 -3.18 14.29 6.63
CA ILE A 383 -3.09 15.60 5.95
C ILE A 383 -4.49 16.03 5.49
N LEU A 384 -5.26 16.57 6.44
CA LEU A 384 -6.67 16.98 6.28
C LEU A 384 -6.86 18.50 6.52
N PRO A 385 -6.43 19.36 5.58
CA PRO A 385 -6.48 20.82 5.75
C PRO A 385 -7.91 21.38 5.78
N LEU A 386 -8.90 20.67 5.22
CA LEU A 386 -10.29 21.10 5.22
C LEU A 386 -11.08 20.34 6.28
N LYS A 387 -11.70 21.09 7.19
CA LYS A 387 -12.56 20.57 8.26
C LYS A 387 -13.91 21.27 8.19
N GLY A 388 -14.98 20.51 8.40
CA GLY A 388 -16.35 20.99 8.43
C GLY A 388 -17.20 20.17 9.39
N LYS A 389 -18.46 20.56 9.52
CA LYS A 389 -19.42 19.90 10.40
C LYS A 389 -20.75 19.71 9.68
N LEU A 390 -21.32 18.53 9.80
CA LEU A 390 -22.66 18.19 9.32
C LEU A 390 -23.52 17.83 10.54
N THR A 391 -24.63 18.52 10.75
CA THR A 391 -25.59 18.17 11.81
C THR A 391 -26.78 17.45 11.20
N ILE A 392 -27.08 16.24 11.68
CA ILE A 392 -28.26 15.44 11.29
C ILE A 392 -29.32 15.48 12.38
#